data_AF-A0A3B9L8V7-F1
#
_entry.id   AF-A0A3B9L8V7-F1
#
_cell.length_a   1.000
_cell.length_b   1.000
_cell.length_c   1.000
_cell.angle_alpha   90.00
_cell.angle_beta   90.00
_cell.angle_gamma   90.00
#
_symmetry.space_group_name_H-M   'P 1'
#
loop_
_entity.id
_entity.type
_entity.pdbx_description
1 polymer ?
#
loop_
_entity_poly.entity_id
_entity_poly.type
_entity_poly.pdbx_seq_one_letter_code
_entity_poly.pdbx_strand_id
1 'polypeptide(L)'
;EKKKPKRVSVPKEIPLANVNIDIAHMLLSLPRDLGLHPDTGKKIIANIGRFGPYVNHDGKFKSIPKSESVFSIDLAGAVALLAQAHSGPAPIADLGPHPSGEGRIEVFAGRYGPYVQHAKIRATLPKSISPEELTLEEAMTLLTEKAAKETPAKKPSAKKVAAKPTAKKAAPKKPTTKKSTLKKQ
;
A
#
# COMPACT_ATOMS: atom_id res chain seq x y z
N GLU A 1 18.34 33.59 -4.03
CA GLU A 1 17.54 32.57 -3.31
C GLU A 1 17.63 31.22 -4.02
N LYS A 2 18.00 30.13 -3.35
CA LYS A 2 18.00 28.78 -3.94
C LYS A 2 16.61 28.16 -3.77
N LYS A 3 15.68 28.44 -4.69
CA LYS A 3 14.39 27.74 -4.74
C LYS A 3 14.64 26.25 -4.98
N LYS A 4 14.04 25.39 -4.15
CA LYS A 4 14.16 23.93 -4.31
C LYS A 4 13.58 23.55 -5.67
N PRO A 5 14.28 22.75 -6.50
CA PRO A 5 13.77 22.35 -7.80
C PRO A 5 12.51 21.50 -7.60
N LYS A 6 11.50 21.72 -8.45
CA LYS A 6 10.32 20.86 -8.51
C LYS A 6 10.77 19.48 -9.01
N ARG A 7 10.36 18.42 -8.31
CA ARG A 7 10.71 17.04 -8.66
C ARG A 7 9.43 16.25 -8.80
N VAL A 8 9.39 15.39 -9.80
CA VAL A 8 8.28 14.47 -10.03
C VAL A 8 8.86 13.10 -10.36
N SER A 9 8.21 12.05 -9.91
CA SER A 9 8.62 10.69 -10.21
C SER A 9 8.18 10.32 -11.63
N VAL A 10 9.09 9.71 -12.40
CA VAL A 10 8.74 9.12 -13.69
C VAL A 10 7.92 7.85 -13.44
N PRO A 11 6.74 7.71 -14.07
CA PRO A 11 5.92 6.50 -13.97
C PRO A 11 6.66 5.26 -14.47
N LYS A 12 6.36 4.10 -13.90
CA LYS A 12 6.96 2.83 -14.33
C LYS A 12 6.54 2.40 -15.74
N GLU A 13 5.42 2.93 -16.23
CA GLU A 13 4.95 2.65 -17.59
C GLU A 13 5.79 3.33 -18.66
N ILE A 14 6.51 4.41 -18.33
CA ILE A 14 7.30 5.18 -19.30
C ILE A 14 8.75 4.71 -19.22
N PRO A 15 9.28 4.03 -20.26
CA PRO A 15 10.69 3.66 -20.29
C PRO A 15 11.56 4.91 -20.39
N LEU A 16 12.70 4.91 -19.69
CA LEU A 16 13.59 6.09 -19.59
C LEU A 16 14.12 6.56 -20.96
N ALA A 17 14.23 5.66 -21.93
CA ALA A 17 14.65 5.98 -23.29
C ALA A 17 13.64 6.87 -24.03
N ASN A 18 12.36 6.82 -23.65
CA ASN A 18 11.28 7.57 -24.31
C ASN A 18 10.95 8.88 -23.60
N VAL A 19 11.69 9.24 -22.55
CA VAL A 19 11.45 10.51 -21.83
C VAL A 19 12.03 11.66 -22.65
N ASN A 20 11.15 12.40 -23.32
CA ASN A 20 11.49 13.63 -24.04
C ASN A 20 11.14 14.88 -23.21
N ILE A 21 11.48 16.05 -23.73
CA ILE A 21 11.24 17.33 -23.07
C ILE A 21 9.74 17.61 -22.85
N ASP A 22 8.90 17.20 -23.80
CA ASP A 22 7.44 17.39 -23.74
C ASP A 22 6.82 16.56 -22.61
N ILE A 23 7.20 15.28 -22.49
CA ILE A 23 6.79 14.41 -21.40
C ILE A 23 7.32 14.93 -20.06
N ALA A 24 8.54 15.47 -20.02
CA ALA A 24 9.08 16.06 -18.80
C ALA A 24 8.26 17.27 -18.34
N HIS A 25 7.89 18.18 -19.25
CA HIS A 25 6.99 19.29 -18.94
C HIS A 25 5.61 18.82 -18.48
N MET A 26 5.06 17.80 -19.13
CA MET A 26 3.80 17.19 -18.75
C MET A 26 3.86 16.63 -17.32
N LEU A 27 4.89 15.85 -16.98
CA LEU A 27 5.08 15.32 -15.63
C LEU A 27 5.30 16.43 -14.60
N LEU A 28 6.09 17.46 -14.93
CA LEU A 28 6.33 18.62 -14.08
C LEU A 28 5.07 19.47 -13.85
N SER A 29 4.01 19.31 -14.64
CA SER A 29 2.73 19.99 -14.41
C SER A 29 1.96 19.45 -13.20
N LEU A 30 2.20 18.19 -12.80
CA LEU A 30 1.58 17.59 -11.62
C LEU A 30 2.04 18.30 -10.32
N PRO A 31 1.20 18.41 -9.27
CA PRO A 31 -0.16 17.89 -9.12
C PRO A 31 -1.20 18.69 -9.90
N ARG A 32 -2.17 18.01 -10.53
CA ARG A 32 -3.26 18.64 -11.27
C ARG A 32 -4.47 18.83 -10.35
N ASP A 33 -4.99 20.05 -10.30
CA ASP A 33 -6.26 20.37 -9.63
C ASP A 33 -7.41 20.06 -10.59
N LEU A 34 -8.34 19.18 -10.18
CA LEU A 34 -9.51 18.80 -10.97
C LEU A 34 -10.75 19.64 -10.62
N GLY A 35 -10.69 20.46 -9.57
CA GLY A 35 -11.80 21.27 -9.07
C GLY A 35 -12.31 20.82 -7.70
N LEU A 36 -13.48 21.32 -7.32
CA LEU A 36 -14.09 21.06 -6.02
C LEU A 36 -15.02 19.85 -6.07
N HIS A 37 -14.94 18.99 -5.07
CA HIS A 37 -15.86 17.87 -4.93
C HIS A 37 -17.30 18.36 -4.68
N PRO A 38 -18.33 17.79 -5.34
CA PRO A 38 -19.71 18.26 -5.23
C PRO A 38 -20.24 18.22 -3.79
N ASP A 39 -19.97 17.15 -3.04
CA ASP A 39 -20.54 16.98 -1.69
C ASP A 39 -19.79 17.72 -0.58
N THR A 40 -18.46 17.79 -0.66
CA THR A 40 -17.63 18.31 0.45
C THR A 40 -17.05 19.69 0.15
N GLY A 41 -17.11 20.17 -1.09
CA GLY A 41 -16.55 21.44 -1.52
C GLY A 41 -15.02 21.53 -1.46
N LYS A 42 -14.30 20.44 -1.12
CA LYS A 42 -12.83 20.44 -1.05
C LYS A 42 -12.21 20.06 -2.40
N LYS A 43 -10.98 20.50 -2.62
CA LYS A 43 -10.24 20.25 -3.87
C LYS A 43 -10.00 18.76 -4.10
N ILE A 44 -10.08 18.37 -5.35
CA ILE A 44 -9.69 17.05 -5.85
C ILE A 44 -8.39 17.21 -6.62
N ILE A 45 -7.37 16.45 -6.22
CA ILE A 45 -6.03 16.55 -6.79
C ILE A 45 -5.63 15.21 -7.43
N ALA A 46 -5.23 15.24 -8.69
CA ALA A 46 -4.67 14.08 -9.39
C ALA A 46 -3.14 14.16 -9.42
N ASN A 47 -2.48 13.07 -9.04
CA ASN A 47 -1.02 13.00 -8.97
C ASN A 47 -0.50 11.57 -9.14
N ILE A 48 0.82 11.41 -9.22
CA ILE A 48 1.49 10.12 -9.36
C ILE A 48 2.30 9.82 -8.11
N GLY A 49 2.05 8.65 -7.50
CA GLY A 49 2.68 8.20 -6.27
C GLY A 49 3.45 6.89 -6.44
N ARG A 50 3.90 6.29 -5.33
CA ARG A 50 4.68 5.03 -5.37
C ARG A 50 3.92 3.86 -6.00
N PHE A 51 2.59 3.88 -5.87
CA PHE A 51 1.68 2.84 -6.35
C PHE A 51 1.10 3.14 -7.73
N GLY A 52 1.53 4.23 -8.36
CA GLY A 52 1.02 4.68 -9.65
C GLY A 52 0.11 5.92 -9.55
N PRO A 53 -0.68 6.18 -10.60
CA PRO A 53 -1.56 7.34 -10.69
C PRO A 53 -2.71 7.25 -9.68
N TYR A 54 -3.05 8.37 -9.04
CA TYR A 54 -4.11 8.42 -8.03
C TYR A 54 -4.81 9.78 -7.97
N VAL A 55 -6.03 9.75 -7.43
CA VAL A 55 -6.82 10.92 -7.03
C VAL A 55 -6.81 11.03 -5.52
N ASN A 56 -6.62 12.25 -5.03
CA ASN A 56 -6.66 12.65 -3.63
C ASN A 56 -7.84 13.59 -3.42
N HIS A 57 -8.56 13.36 -2.32
CA HIS A 57 -9.52 14.30 -1.77
C HIS A 57 -9.56 14.21 -0.25
N ASP A 58 -9.25 15.30 0.46
CA ASP A 58 -9.37 15.40 1.92
C ASP A 58 -8.72 14.25 2.71
N GLY A 59 -7.52 13.81 2.28
CA GLY A 59 -6.81 12.69 2.90
C GLY A 59 -7.30 11.30 2.48
N LYS A 60 -8.32 11.22 1.63
CA LYS A 60 -8.77 9.99 0.97
C LYS A 60 -8.07 9.86 -0.37
N PHE A 61 -7.63 8.63 -0.69
CA PHE A 61 -6.85 8.34 -1.88
C PHE A 61 -7.48 7.17 -2.63
N LYS A 62 -7.60 7.29 -3.96
CA LYS A 62 -7.95 6.17 -4.83
C LYS A 62 -7.01 6.13 -6.03
N SER A 63 -6.50 4.94 -6.35
CA SER A 63 -5.73 4.72 -7.58
C SER A 63 -6.60 4.88 -8.81
N ILE A 64 -6.07 5.55 -9.84
CA ILE A 64 -6.68 5.62 -11.16
C ILE A 64 -6.40 4.28 -11.87
N PRO A 65 -7.40 3.64 -12.51
CA PRO A 65 -7.21 2.42 -13.28
C PRO A 65 -6.21 2.61 -14.41
N LYS A 66 -5.52 1.55 -14.83
CA LYS A 66 -4.53 1.60 -15.94
C LYS A 66 -5.15 1.96 -17.31
N SER A 67 -6.47 1.86 -17.44
CA SER A 67 -7.20 2.26 -18.64
C SER A 67 -7.29 3.78 -18.81
N GLU A 68 -7.12 4.54 -17.72
CA GLU A 68 -7.25 6.00 -17.71
C GLU A 68 -5.92 6.65 -17.32
N SER A 69 -5.68 7.85 -17.84
CA SER A 69 -4.48 8.64 -17.54
C SER A 69 -4.78 9.74 -16.51
N VAL A 70 -3.79 10.05 -15.66
CA VAL A 70 -3.83 11.21 -14.74
C VAL A 70 -4.07 12.53 -15.48
N PHE A 71 -3.68 12.58 -16.74
CA PHE A 71 -3.77 13.78 -17.57
C PHE A 71 -5.11 13.90 -18.30
N SER A 72 -5.91 12.83 -18.39
CA SER A 72 -7.20 12.84 -19.08
C SER A 72 -8.39 12.69 -18.14
N ILE A 73 -8.16 12.38 -16.86
CA ILE A 73 -9.24 12.18 -15.91
C ILE A 73 -9.98 13.49 -15.62
N ASP A 74 -11.32 13.41 -15.67
CA ASP A 74 -12.22 14.53 -15.37
C ASP A 74 -12.71 14.50 -13.92
N LEU A 75 -13.31 15.62 -13.48
CA LEU A 75 -13.88 15.74 -12.14
C LEU A 75 -14.93 14.66 -11.85
N ALA A 76 -15.82 14.37 -12.81
CA ALA A 76 -16.86 13.35 -12.64
C ALA A 76 -16.27 11.94 -12.43
N GLY A 77 -15.26 11.57 -13.24
CA GLY A 77 -14.55 10.30 -13.09
C GLY A 77 -13.79 10.23 -11.76
N ALA A 78 -13.15 11.32 -11.36
CA ALA A 78 -12.45 11.41 -10.09
C ALA A 78 -13.38 11.24 -8.88
N VAL A 79 -14.57 11.85 -8.90
CA VAL A 79 -15.61 11.69 -7.87
C VAL A 79 -16.08 10.23 -7.82
N ALA A 80 -16.35 9.61 -8.96
CA ALA A 80 -16.76 8.21 -9.03
C ALA A 80 -15.69 7.27 -8.43
N LEU A 81 -14.41 7.49 -8.73
CA LEU A 81 -13.31 6.73 -8.12
C LEU A 81 -13.21 6.95 -6.62
N LEU A 82 -13.39 8.18 -6.16
CA LEU A 82 -13.36 8.51 -4.73
C LEU A 82 -14.54 7.91 -3.96
N ALA A 83 -15.71 7.78 -4.59
CA ALA A 83 -16.85 7.05 -4.02
C ALA A 83 -16.47 5.58 -3.76
N GLN A 84 -15.82 4.94 -4.74
CA GLN A 84 -15.29 3.58 -4.61
C GLN A 84 -14.11 3.45 -3.62
N ALA A 85 -13.54 4.55 -3.12
CA ALA A 85 -12.49 4.49 -2.11
C ALA A 85 -13.01 4.03 -0.74
N HIS A 86 -14.30 4.21 -0.47
CA HIS A 86 -14.93 3.83 0.79
C HIS A 86 -15.53 2.43 0.75
N SER A 87 -15.76 1.89 -0.44
CA SER A 87 -16.17 0.51 -0.60
C SER A 87 -14.97 -0.40 -0.38
N GLY A 88 -14.86 -0.95 0.83
CA GLY A 88 -14.11 -2.19 1.05
C GLY A 88 -14.67 -3.33 0.18
N PRO A 89 -14.07 -4.53 0.23
CA PRO A 89 -14.67 -5.70 -0.42
C PRO A 89 -16.12 -5.83 0.05
N ALA A 90 -17.06 -6.05 -0.86
CA ALA A 90 -18.46 -6.26 -0.49
C ALA A 90 -18.59 -7.55 0.35
N PRO A 91 -19.43 -7.56 1.39
CA PRO A 91 -19.70 -8.77 2.14
C PRO A 91 -20.46 -9.77 1.26
N ILE A 92 -20.05 -11.04 1.33
CA ILE A 92 -20.70 -12.19 0.70
C ILE A 92 -22.00 -12.53 1.45
N ALA A 93 -21.96 -12.50 2.78
CA ALA A 93 -23.10 -12.78 3.64
C ALA A 93 -23.07 -11.86 4.87
N ASP A 94 -24.23 -11.33 5.26
CA ASP A 94 -24.42 -10.64 6.55
C ASP A 94 -25.17 -11.60 7.48
N LEU A 95 -24.51 -12.04 8.55
CA LEU A 95 -25.05 -12.96 9.53
C LEU A 95 -25.80 -12.23 10.66
N GLY A 96 -25.83 -10.90 10.63
CA GLY A 96 -26.59 -10.08 11.56
C GLY A 96 -25.79 -9.58 12.78
N PRO A 97 -26.48 -8.98 13.77
CA PRO A 97 -25.84 -8.43 14.96
C PRO A 97 -25.32 -9.55 15.86
N HIS A 98 -24.14 -9.32 16.44
CA HIS A 98 -23.60 -10.22 17.45
C HIS A 98 -24.45 -10.15 18.74
N PRO A 99 -24.83 -11.28 19.36
CA PRO A 99 -25.66 -11.31 20.58
C PRO A 99 -25.05 -10.56 21.76
N SER A 100 -23.74 -10.32 21.76
CA SER A 100 -23.04 -9.52 22.78
C SER A 100 -23.16 -8.00 22.57
N GLY A 101 -23.86 -7.54 21.53
CA GLY A 101 -24.21 -6.13 21.30
C GLY A 101 -23.16 -5.28 20.57
N GLU A 102 -21.95 -5.79 20.31
CA GLU A 102 -20.84 -5.01 19.75
C GLU A 102 -20.57 -5.26 18.26
N GLY A 103 -21.56 -5.01 17.40
CA GLY A 103 -21.37 -4.94 15.94
C GLY A 103 -22.02 -6.07 15.14
N ARG A 104 -21.82 -6.02 13.82
CA ARG A 104 -22.36 -7.00 12.86
C ARG A 104 -21.31 -8.06 12.52
N ILE A 105 -21.77 -9.28 12.25
CA ILE A 105 -20.95 -10.38 11.77
C ILE A 105 -21.13 -10.46 10.26
N GLU A 106 -20.08 -10.11 9.51
CA GLU A 106 -20.10 -10.06 8.05
C GLU A 106 -19.05 -11.04 7.49
N VAL A 107 -19.40 -11.76 6.44
CA VAL A 107 -18.51 -12.67 5.72
C VAL A 107 -17.99 -11.98 4.47
N PHE A 108 -16.68 -12.01 4.24
CA PHE A 108 -16.02 -11.36 3.10
C PHE A 108 -15.15 -12.34 2.32
N ALA A 109 -14.99 -12.08 1.01
CA ALA A 109 -14.00 -12.78 0.18
C ALA A 109 -12.60 -12.15 0.39
N GLY A 110 -11.66 -12.94 0.91
CA GLY A 110 -10.27 -12.52 1.11
C GLY A 110 -9.29 -13.20 0.16
N ARG A 111 -8.07 -12.66 0.09
CA ARG A 111 -6.94 -13.25 -0.66
C ARG A 111 -6.65 -14.70 -0.25
N TYR A 112 -6.89 -15.04 1.01
CA TYR A 112 -6.58 -16.34 1.61
C TYR A 112 -7.80 -17.27 1.72
N GLY A 113 -8.95 -16.87 1.15
CA GLY A 113 -10.23 -17.55 1.30
C GLY A 113 -11.28 -16.67 1.99
N PRO A 114 -12.53 -17.15 2.09
CA PRO A 114 -13.59 -16.47 2.82
C PRO A 114 -13.22 -16.27 4.29
N TYR A 115 -13.63 -15.14 4.87
CA TYR A 115 -13.41 -14.86 6.29
C TYR A 115 -14.60 -14.14 6.90
N VAL A 116 -14.88 -14.44 8.17
CA VAL A 116 -15.81 -13.68 9.01
C VAL A 116 -15.07 -12.49 9.61
N GLN A 117 -15.71 -11.34 9.62
CA GLN A 117 -15.26 -10.15 10.32
C GLN A 117 -16.29 -9.75 11.37
N HIS A 118 -15.78 -9.48 12.58
CA HIS A 118 -16.53 -8.83 13.64
C HIS A 118 -15.68 -7.69 14.22
N ALA A 119 -16.09 -6.45 13.96
CA ALA A 119 -15.34 -5.24 14.29
C ALA A 119 -13.88 -5.30 13.79
N LYS A 120 -12.91 -5.52 14.69
CA LYS A 120 -11.47 -5.61 14.37
C LYS A 120 -10.96 -7.04 14.18
N ILE A 121 -11.73 -8.04 14.60
CA ILE A 121 -11.31 -9.46 14.59
C ILE A 121 -11.74 -10.08 13.27
N ARG A 122 -10.82 -10.83 12.64
CA ARG A 122 -11.06 -11.51 11.37
C ARG A 122 -10.70 -12.99 11.49
N ALA A 123 -11.67 -13.86 11.23
CA ALA A 123 -11.50 -15.30 11.28
C ALA A 123 -11.67 -15.92 9.89
N THR A 124 -10.62 -16.56 9.37
CA THR A 124 -10.67 -17.28 8.08
C THR A 124 -11.55 -18.53 8.22
N LEU A 125 -12.47 -18.73 7.27
CA LEU A 125 -13.29 -19.94 7.22
C LEU A 125 -12.45 -21.14 6.74
N PRO A 126 -12.68 -22.34 7.30
CA PRO A 126 -12.18 -23.58 6.71
C PRO A 126 -12.69 -23.77 5.28
N LYS A 127 -11.87 -24.38 4.40
CA LYS A 127 -12.26 -24.65 3.00
C LYS A 127 -13.46 -25.59 2.84
N SER A 128 -13.84 -26.28 3.91
CA SER A 128 -14.95 -27.24 3.93
C SER A 128 -16.32 -26.57 4.11
N ILE A 129 -16.36 -25.30 4.54
CA ILE A 129 -17.60 -24.59 4.86
C ILE A 129 -17.82 -23.48 3.82
N SER A 130 -19.00 -23.46 3.22
CA SER A 130 -19.40 -22.42 2.27
C SER A 130 -19.69 -21.11 3.02
N PRO A 131 -19.25 -19.94 2.52
CA PRO A 131 -19.53 -18.66 3.16
C PRO A 131 -21.02 -18.30 3.24
N GLU A 132 -21.87 -18.93 2.43
CA GLU A 132 -23.32 -18.72 2.40
C GLU A 132 -24.08 -19.59 3.41
N GLU A 133 -23.51 -20.73 3.79
CA GLU A 133 -24.12 -21.69 4.72
C GLU A 133 -23.67 -21.45 6.17
N LEU A 134 -22.72 -20.54 6.39
CA LEU A 134 -22.17 -20.28 7.71
C LEU A 134 -23.26 -19.75 8.64
N THR A 135 -23.48 -20.43 9.76
CA THR A 135 -24.43 -19.98 10.77
C THR A 135 -23.78 -19.00 11.75
N LEU A 136 -24.60 -18.22 12.44
CA LEU A 136 -24.14 -17.26 13.46
C LEU A 136 -23.32 -17.97 14.57
N GLU A 137 -23.72 -19.18 14.96
CA GLU A 137 -23.05 -19.97 16.00
C GLU A 137 -21.63 -20.41 15.60
N GLU A 138 -21.47 -20.92 14.38
CA GLU A 138 -20.16 -21.32 13.84
C GLU A 138 -19.23 -20.11 13.62
N ALA A 139 -19.80 -18.99 13.19
CA ALA A 139 -19.05 -17.75 13.09
C ALA A 139 -18.48 -17.31 14.45
N MET A 140 -19.24 -17.49 15.54
CA MET A 140 -18.79 -17.13 16.89
C MET A 140 -17.66 -18.01 17.40
N THR A 141 -17.70 -19.33 17.15
CA THR A 141 -16.62 -20.23 17.59
C THR A 141 -15.31 -19.85 16.89
N LEU A 142 -15.35 -19.61 15.58
CA LEU A 142 -14.20 -19.17 14.80
C LEU A 142 -13.66 -17.80 15.24
N LEU A 143 -14.55 -16.85 15.52
CA LEU A 143 -14.18 -15.52 16.01
C LEU A 143 -13.57 -15.57 17.42
N THR A 144 -14.14 -16.36 18.33
CA THR A 144 -13.64 -16.52 19.71
C THR A 144 -12.29 -17.23 19.72
N GLU A 145 -12.14 -18.29 18.93
CA GLU A 145 -10.85 -18.96 18.77
C GLU A 145 -9.77 -18.02 18.22
N LYS A 146 -10.13 -17.18 17.25
CA LYS A 146 -9.20 -16.20 16.68
C LYS A 146 -8.91 -15.08 17.64
N ALA A 147 -9.89 -14.57 18.37
CA ALA A 147 -9.70 -13.60 19.45
C ALA A 147 -8.75 -14.14 20.53
N ALA A 148 -8.91 -15.41 20.92
CA ALA A 148 -8.03 -16.08 21.87
C ALA A 148 -6.60 -16.26 21.30
N LYS A 149 -6.47 -16.65 20.03
CA LYS A 149 -5.18 -16.79 19.32
C LYS A 149 -4.50 -15.45 19.01
N GLU A 150 -5.24 -14.35 18.90
CA GLU A 150 -4.75 -12.98 18.69
C GLU A 150 -4.35 -12.28 19.99
N THR A 151 -4.61 -12.87 21.16
CA THR A 151 -3.94 -12.41 22.38
C THR A 151 -2.42 -12.52 22.16
N PRO A 152 -1.64 -11.45 22.41
CA PRO A 152 -0.26 -11.41 22.02
C PRO A 152 0.53 -12.37 22.92
N ALA A 153 0.78 -13.59 22.42
CA ALA A 153 1.91 -14.37 22.86
C ALA A 153 3.15 -13.50 22.59
N LYS A 154 3.58 -12.75 23.62
CA LYS A 154 4.83 -12.00 23.68
C LYS A 154 5.96 -12.95 23.33
N LYS A 155 6.30 -13.04 22.04
CA LYS A 155 7.65 -13.35 21.62
C LYS A 155 8.45 -12.06 21.74
N PRO A 156 9.42 -11.94 22.66
CA PRO A 156 10.31 -10.81 22.64
C PRO A 156 11.02 -10.83 21.29
N SER A 157 10.76 -9.82 20.47
CA SER A 157 11.51 -9.58 19.25
C SER A 157 12.97 -9.40 19.66
N ALA A 158 13.79 -10.41 19.38
CA ALA A 158 15.23 -10.30 19.49
C ALA A 158 15.66 -9.12 18.63
N LYS A 159 16.01 -8.02 19.31
CA LYS A 159 16.49 -6.78 18.74
C LYS A 159 17.82 -7.11 18.06
N LYS A 160 17.78 -7.42 16.76
CA LYS A 160 18.99 -7.53 15.92
C LYS A 160 19.55 -6.12 15.76
N VAL A 161 20.34 -5.70 16.74
CA VAL A 161 21.15 -4.48 16.68
C VAL A 161 22.27 -4.75 15.67
N ALA A 162 22.07 -4.32 14.43
CA ALA A 162 23.16 -4.14 13.49
C ALA A 162 23.75 -2.75 13.71
N ALA A 163 24.88 -2.67 14.40
CA ALA A 163 25.77 -1.52 14.34
C ALA A 163 27.20 -2.02 14.46
N LYS A 164 27.81 -2.34 13.32
CA LYS A 164 29.26 -2.51 13.17
C LYS A 164 29.83 -1.11 12.97
N PRO A 165 30.59 -0.52 13.92
CA PRO A 165 31.27 0.74 13.67
C PRO A 165 32.55 0.44 12.89
N THR A 166 32.66 0.97 11.68
CA THR A 166 33.94 1.06 10.97
C THR A 166 34.80 2.12 11.65
N ALA A 167 35.59 1.69 12.63
CA ALA A 167 36.65 2.50 13.21
C ALA A 167 37.86 2.52 12.26
N LYS A 168 38.25 3.74 11.86
CA LYS A 168 39.59 4.08 11.36
C LYS A 168 40.65 3.41 12.24
N LYS A 169 41.60 2.69 11.64
CA LYS A 169 42.88 2.40 12.28
C LYS A 169 44.03 2.68 11.31
N ALA A 170 44.94 3.49 11.83
CA ALA A 170 46.11 4.07 11.20
C ALA A 170 47.14 3.04 10.71
N ALA A 171 47.98 3.50 9.78
CA ALA A 171 49.23 2.87 9.35
C ALA A 171 50.12 2.47 10.55
N PRO A 172 50.94 1.40 10.43
CA PRO A 172 52.35 1.65 10.09
C PRO A 172 53.10 0.50 9.36
N LYS A 173 54.22 0.93 8.71
CA LYS A 173 55.53 0.26 8.50
C LYS A 173 55.71 -0.84 7.41
N LYS A 174 56.50 -0.44 6.40
CA LYS A 174 57.49 -1.22 5.60
C LYS A 174 58.37 -2.12 6.51
N PRO A 175 58.97 -3.25 6.05
CA PRO A 175 59.98 -3.25 4.98
C PRO A 175 60.06 -4.51 4.06
N THR A 176 60.76 -4.36 2.91
CA THR A 176 61.65 -5.34 2.17
C THR A 176 61.12 -6.74 1.80
N THR A 177 61.34 -7.40 0.64
CA THR A 177 62.35 -7.36 -0.45
C THR A 177 61.98 -8.43 -1.51
N LYS A 178 62.43 -8.24 -2.77
CA LYS A 178 62.81 -9.26 -3.79
C LYS A 178 61.68 -10.12 -4.42
N LYS A 179 61.67 -10.53 -5.70
CA LYS A 179 62.47 -10.32 -6.93
C LYS A 179 61.78 -11.14 -8.05
N SER A 180 61.87 -10.69 -9.30
CA SER A 180 61.71 -11.49 -10.56
C SER A 180 60.29 -12.00 -10.90
N THR A 181 59.80 -12.11 -12.14
CA THR A 181 60.34 -12.14 -13.51
C THR A 181 59.19 -11.90 -14.52
N LEU A 182 59.49 -11.18 -15.62
CA LEU A 182 59.22 -11.53 -17.03
C LEU A 182 57.84 -12.14 -17.42
N LYS A 183 57.05 -11.51 -18.30
CA LYS A 183 57.15 -11.54 -19.78
C LYS A 183 55.81 -11.16 -20.45
N LYS A 184 55.96 -10.24 -21.38
CA LYS A 184 55.11 -9.79 -22.50
C LYS A 184 54.40 -10.90 -23.28
N GLN A 185 53.17 -10.63 -23.73
CA GLN A 185 52.84 -10.47 -25.16
C GLN A 185 51.76 -9.39 -25.29
#